data_AF-A0A6N7L1B8-F1
#
_entry.id   AF-A0A6N7L1B8-F1
#
_cell.length_a   1.000
_cell.length_b   1.000
_cell.length_c   1.000
_cell.angle_alpha   90.00
_cell.angle_beta   90.00
_cell.angle_gamma   90.00
#
_symmetry.space_group_name_H-M   'P 1'
#
loop_
_entity.id
_entity.type
_entity.pdbx_description
1 polymer ?
#
loop_
_entity_poly.entity_id
_entity_poly.type
_entity_poly.pdbx_seq_one_letter_code
_entity_poly.pdbx_strand_id
1 'polypeptide(L)'
;MPDPTDLWQAHRAADNLSNTLASSYEEAMATGFPGSADGQRLTQQLTEQLATLRERLADLGVPTDPTRSPQPSAGLPASDGRPAPAHYADEALAPVVADGRLTGRFRDGYTEQEVNTAFAVLGAATGLRLVCVWEYRDRFGCGGNSQWFAEDSSGGLWDLAGDLDAWLTGERSHPGPAGSWVGRTVAHRVQALAWTDGEHNYTQLSRL
;
A
#
# COMPACT_ATOMS: atom_id res chain seq x y z
N MET A 1 16.39 -1.22 -19.30
CA MET A 1 15.29 -1.29 -18.31
C MET A 1 15.83 -0.70 -17.03
N PRO A 2 15.12 0.26 -16.39
CA PRO A 2 15.51 0.76 -15.07
C PRO A 2 15.55 -0.39 -14.06
N ASP A 3 16.45 -0.29 -13.08
CA ASP A 3 16.55 -1.27 -11.99
C ASP A 3 15.20 -1.30 -11.23
N PRO A 4 14.60 -2.47 -10.98
CA PRO A 4 13.42 -2.61 -10.12
C PRO A 4 13.57 -1.92 -8.76
N THR A 5 14.78 -1.86 -8.21
CA THR A 5 15.07 -1.13 -6.96
C THR A 5 14.95 0.38 -7.14
N ASP A 6 15.36 0.94 -8.29
CA ASP A 6 15.24 2.37 -8.59
C ASP A 6 13.78 2.79 -8.76
N LEU A 7 12.99 1.94 -9.41
CA LEU A 7 11.56 2.18 -9.65
C LEU A 7 10.76 2.15 -8.34
N TRP A 8 11.16 1.27 -7.41
CA TRP A 8 10.57 1.19 -6.08
C TRP A 8 10.96 2.38 -5.19
N GLN A 9 12.24 2.79 -5.21
CA GLN A 9 12.69 3.99 -4.52
C GLN A 9 11.98 5.25 -5.04
N ALA A 10 11.70 5.31 -6.34
CA ALA A 10 10.94 6.40 -6.94
C ALA A 10 9.47 6.42 -6.48
N HIS A 11 8.82 5.25 -6.38
CA HIS A 11 7.44 5.16 -5.86
C HIS A 11 7.37 5.57 -4.39
N ARG A 12 8.29 5.04 -3.56
CA ARG A 12 8.42 5.42 -2.14
C ARG A 12 8.70 6.92 -1.98
N ALA A 13 9.56 7.50 -2.83
CA ALA A 13 9.83 8.93 -2.80
C ALA A 13 8.56 9.73 -3.11
N ALA A 14 7.72 9.28 -4.03
CA ALA A 14 6.44 9.93 -4.36
C ALA A 14 5.43 9.84 -3.21
N ASP A 15 5.28 8.67 -2.58
CA ASP A 15 4.36 8.48 -1.45
C ASP A 15 4.78 9.30 -0.23
N ASN A 16 6.07 9.30 0.10
CA ASN A 16 6.61 10.15 1.17
C ASN A 16 6.39 11.63 0.87
N LEU A 17 6.53 12.05 -0.40
CA LEU A 17 6.26 13.43 -0.79
C LEU A 17 4.78 13.78 -0.62
N SER A 18 3.88 12.88 -1.03
CA SER A 18 2.43 13.02 -0.91
C SER A 18 1.98 13.13 0.54
N ASN A 19 2.52 12.29 1.43
CA ASN A 19 2.22 12.34 2.86
C ASN A 19 2.80 13.59 3.52
N THR A 20 4.02 13.98 3.17
CA THR A 20 4.61 15.25 3.64
C THR A 20 3.78 16.45 3.19
N LEU A 21 3.32 16.44 1.94
CA LEU A 21 2.44 17.44 1.35
C LEU A 21 1.10 17.55 2.10
N ALA A 22 0.46 16.42 2.40
CA ALA A 22 -0.80 16.38 3.12
C ALA A 22 -0.65 16.94 4.54
N SER A 23 0.38 16.50 5.28
CA SER A 23 0.64 16.99 6.63
C SER A 23 0.97 18.49 6.66
N SER A 24 1.80 18.98 5.74
CA SER A 24 2.14 20.41 5.69
C SER A 24 0.95 21.28 5.25
N TYR A 25 0.04 20.76 4.42
CA TYR A 25 -1.21 21.46 4.08
C TYR A 25 -2.15 21.55 5.29
N GLU A 26 -2.33 20.47 6.03
CA GLU A 26 -3.14 20.46 7.26
C GLU A 26 -2.58 21.43 8.31
N GLU A 27 -1.26 21.47 8.49
CA GLU A 27 -0.58 22.40 9.40
C GLU A 27 -0.73 23.86 8.95
N ALA A 28 -0.64 24.15 7.64
CA ALA A 28 -0.88 25.47 7.07
C ALA A 28 -2.35 25.92 7.21
N MET A 29 -3.30 24.98 7.09
CA MET A 29 -4.72 25.26 7.28
C MET A 29 -5.06 25.49 8.76
N ALA A 30 -4.38 24.80 9.68
CA ALA A 30 -4.55 24.97 11.12
C ALA A 30 -3.99 26.32 11.64
N THR A 31 -2.98 26.89 10.97
CA THR A 31 -2.29 28.12 11.38
C THR A 31 -2.86 29.41 10.75
N GLY A 32 -3.76 29.30 9.78
CA GLY A 32 -4.54 30.43 9.25
C GLY A 32 -3.91 31.14 8.04
N PHE A 33 -4.43 30.78 6.86
CA PHE A 33 -4.30 31.38 5.53
C PHE A 33 -2.91 31.40 4.82
N PRO A 34 -2.84 30.99 3.53
CA PRO A 34 -1.61 30.90 2.71
C PRO A 34 -1.00 32.25 2.26
N GLY A 35 -1.48 33.38 2.80
CA GLY A 35 -0.99 34.72 2.46
C GLY A 35 0.21 35.18 3.29
N SER A 36 0.63 34.40 4.30
CA SER A 36 1.81 34.69 5.09
C SER A 36 3.09 34.36 4.32
N ALA A 37 4.21 35.00 4.68
CA ALA A 37 5.52 34.69 4.11
C ALA A 37 5.89 33.20 4.28
N ASP A 38 5.37 32.56 5.33
CA ASP A 38 5.59 31.14 5.60
C ASP A 38 4.76 30.24 4.67
N GLY A 39 3.50 30.61 4.38
CA GLY A 39 2.68 29.91 3.39
C GLY A 39 3.23 30.01 1.96
N GLN A 40 3.81 31.16 1.61
CA GLN A 40 4.48 31.35 0.32
C GLN A 40 5.77 30.52 0.21
N ARG A 41 6.58 30.46 1.27
CA ARG A 41 7.77 29.60 1.32
C ARG A 41 7.41 28.13 1.18
N LEU A 42 6.34 27.70 1.85
CA LEU A 42 5.88 26.31 1.79
C LEU A 42 5.41 25.97 0.36
N THR A 43 4.63 26.86 -0.27
CA THR A 43 4.19 26.68 -1.68
C THR A 43 5.38 26.60 -2.66
N GLN A 44 6.39 27.44 -2.45
CA GLN A 44 7.60 27.43 -3.28
C GLN A 44 8.41 26.14 -3.10
N GLN A 45 8.59 25.70 -1.85
CA GLN A 45 9.28 24.45 -1.53
C GLN A 45 8.57 23.23 -2.13
N LEU A 46 7.23 23.22 -2.10
CA LEU A 46 6.42 22.16 -2.73
C LEU A 46 6.55 22.18 -4.25
N THR A 47 6.58 23.36 -4.86
CA THR A 47 6.73 23.49 -6.32
C THR A 47 8.10 22.95 -6.79
N GLU A 48 9.16 23.25 -6.06
CA GLU A 48 10.52 22.75 -6.33
C GLU A 48 10.63 21.23 -6.14
N GLN A 49 10.02 20.70 -5.08
CA GLN A 49 9.98 19.25 -4.84
C GLN A 49 9.18 18.51 -5.93
N LEU A 50 8.05 19.05 -6.36
CA LEU A 50 7.24 18.48 -7.43
C LEU A 50 7.99 18.51 -8.79
N ALA A 51 8.74 19.59 -9.06
CA ALA A 51 9.58 19.69 -10.26
C ALA A 51 10.71 18.64 -10.25
N THR A 52 11.38 18.48 -9.11
CA THR A 52 12.43 17.46 -8.92
C THR A 52 11.88 16.05 -9.10
N LEU A 53 10.68 15.77 -8.59
CA LEU A 53 10.02 14.47 -8.75
C LEU A 53 9.69 14.20 -10.24
N ARG A 54 9.18 15.20 -10.95
CA ARG A 54 8.88 15.09 -12.39
C ARG A 54 10.13 14.82 -13.22
N GLU A 55 11.24 15.47 -12.91
CA GLU A 55 12.53 15.25 -13.59
C GLU A 55 13.03 13.82 -13.37
N ARG A 56 12.97 13.32 -12.13
CA ARG A 56 13.33 11.93 -11.80
C ARG A 56 12.43 10.90 -12.48
N LEU A 57 11.14 11.17 -12.58
CA LEU A 57 10.20 10.28 -13.29
C LEU A 57 10.45 10.27 -14.80
N ALA A 58 10.85 11.41 -15.39
CA ALA A 58 11.22 11.51 -16.78
C ALA A 58 12.52 10.74 -17.09
N ASP A 59 13.53 10.81 -16.21
CA ASP A 59 14.78 10.03 -16.32
C ASP A 59 14.52 8.51 -16.29
N LEU A 60 13.47 8.08 -15.60
CA LEU A 60 13.04 6.69 -15.53
C LEU A 60 12.15 6.26 -16.73
N GLY A 61 11.89 7.16 -17.67
CA GLY A 61 11.07 6.90 -18.85
C GLY A 61 9.56 6.77 -18.57
N VAL A 62 9.09 7.26 -17.43
CA VAL A 62 7.67 7.29 -17.07
C VAL A 62 7.01 8.50 -17.75
N PRO A 63 6.05 8.32 -18.67
CA PRO A 63 5.42 9.43 -19.35
C PRO A 63 4.58 10.26 -18.36
N THR A 64 4.93 11.54 -18.21
CA THR A 64 4.28 12.51 -17.30
C THR A 64 3.02 13.17 -17.91
N ASP A 65 2.45 12.60 -18.97
CA ASP A 65 1.28 13.18 -19.65
C ASP A 65 -0.03 12.65 -19.04
N PRO A 66 -0.84 13.49 -18.37
CA PRO A 66 -2.09 13.06 -17.74
C PRO A 66 -3.22 12.76 -18.74
N THR A 67 -3.01 12.90 -20.05
CA THR A 67 -4.10 12.80 -21.05
C THR A 67 -4.19 11.49 -21.83
N ARG A 68 -3.33 10.50 -21.58
CA ARG A 68 -3.41 9.21 -22.30
C ARG A 68 -4.04 8.10 -21.46
N SER A 69 -5.36 8.05 -21.44
CA SER A 69 -6.10 6.86 -21.02
C SER A 69 -5.75 5.67 -21.94
N PRO A 70 -5.33 4.51 -21.42
CA PRO A 70 -5.21 3.31 -22.25
C PRO A 70 -6.61 2.83 -22.63
N GLN A 71 -6.88 2.76 -23.94
CA GLN A 71 -8.10 2.13 -24.47
C GLN A 71 -8.12 0.64 -24.10
N PRO A 72 -9.28 0.09 -23.69
CA PRO A 72 -9.43 -1.34 -23.47
C PRO A 72 -9.50 -2.05 -24.83
N SER A 73 -8.49 -2.86 -25.14
CA SER A 73 -8.62 -3.88 -26.18
C SER A 73 -9.39 -5.05 -25.58
N ALA A 74 -10.58 -5.29 -26.12
CA ALA A 74 -11.40 -6.45 -25.80
C ALA A 74 -10.68 -7.74 -26.24
N GLY A 75 -10.21 -8.50 -25.26
CA GLY A 75 -9.77 -9.89 -25.39
C GLY A 75 -10.32 -10.69 -24.22
N LEU A 76 -10.94 -11.84 -24.51
CA LEU A 76 -11.46 -12.81 -23.53
C LEU A 76 -10.35 -13.30 -22.57
N PRO A 77 -10.69 -13.72 -21.33
CA PRO A 77 -9.76 -13.68 -20.22
C PRO A 77 -8.69 -14.77 -20.33
N ALA A 78 -7.45 -14.35 -20.49
CA ALA A 78 -6.36 -15.07 -19.85
C ALA A 78 -6.62 -14.98 -18.33
N SER A 79 -6.36 -16.05 -17.59
CA SER A 79 -6.32 -15.95 -16.14
C SER A 79 -5.15 -15.02 -15.81
N ASP A 80 -5.43 -13.74 -15.53
CA ASP A 80 -4.44 -12.64 -15.46
C ASP A 80 -3.42 -12.76 -14.30
N GLY A 81 -3.23 -13.95 -13.74
CA GLY A 81 -2.34 -14.20 -12.60
C GLY A 81 -2.81 -13.59 -11.28
N ARG A 82 -3.91 -12.82 -11.29
CA ARG A 82 -4.51 -12.24 -10.09
C ARG A 82 -4.83 -13.36 -9.09
N PRO A 83 -4.54 -13.17 -7.79
CA PRO A 83 -4.98 -14.11 -6.77
C PRO A 83 -6.50 -14.20 -6.86
N ALA A 84 -6.96 -15.32 -7.42
CA ALA A 84 -8.36 -15.68 -7.39
C ALA A 84 -8.63 -16.17 -5.97
N PRO A 85 -9.46 -15.48 -5.19
CA PRO A 85 -9.91 -16.07 -3.95
C PRO A 85 -10.71 -17.31 -4.31
N ALA A 86 -10.42 -18.38 -3.59
CA ALA A 86 -11.14 -19.63 -3.73
C ALA A 86 -12.66 -19.42 -3.53
N HIS A 87 -13.05 -18.40 -2.74
CA HIS A 87 -14.44 -18.00 -2.51
C HIS A 87 -14.55 -16.49 -2.23
N TYR A 88 -14.99 -15.67 -3.20
CA TYR A 88 -15.52 -14.32 -2.90
C TYR A 88 -16.90 -14.43 -2.21
N ALA A 89 -17.03 -15.25 -1.18
CA ALA A 89 -18.24 -15.30 -0.40
C ALA A 89 -18.16 -14.15 0.62
N ASP A 90 -18.63 -12.97 0.23
CA ASP A 90 -18.86 -11.87 1.19
C ASP A 90 -19.71 -12.35 2.40
N GLU A 91 -20.49 -13.43 2.23
CA GLU A 91 -21.17 -14.17 3.31
C GLU A 91 -20.22 -14.74 4.39
N ALA A 92 -19.06 -15.29 4.01
CA ALA A 92 -18.08 -15.82 4.96
C ALA A 92 -17.32 -14.69 5.69
N LEU A 93 -17.25 -13.50 5.07
CA LEU A 93 -16.67 -12.31 5.67
C LEU A 93 -17.64 -11.61 6.63
N ALA A 94 -18.96 -11.70 6.40
CA ALA A 94 -19.99 -11.08 7.23
C ALA A 94 -19.84 -11.33 8.75
N PRO A 95 -19.61 -12.57 9.26
CA PRO A 95 -19.41 -12.79 10.69
C PRO A 95 -18.14 -12.12 11.23
N VAL A 96 -17.07 -12.03 10.43
CA VAL A 96 -15.82 -11.35 10.82
C VAL A 96 -16.06 -9.84 10.95
N VAL A 97 -16.80 -9.24 10.02
CA VAL A 97 -17.16 -7.82 10.07
C VAL A 97 -18.08 -7.54 11.25
N ALA A 98 -19.07 -8.40 11.50
CA ALA A 98 -20.02 -8.26 12.60
C ALA A 98 -19.37 -8.37 14.00
N ASP A 99 -18.31 -9.17 14.14
CA ASP A 99 -17.52 -9.27 15.38
C ASP A 99 -16.79 -7.96 15.71
N GLY A 100 -16.46 -7.14 14.70
CA GLY A 100 -15.96 -5.78 14.87
C GLY A 100 -14.54 -5.64 15.45
N ARG A 101 -13.89 -6.73 15.88
CA ARG A 101 -12.56 -6.72 16.52
C ARG A 101 -11.41 -6.32 15.59
N LEU A 102 -11.63 -6.38 14.27
CA LEU A 102 -10.65 -5.97 13.26
C LEU A 102 -10.81 -4.51 12.83
N THR A 103 -12.00 -3.91 12.98
CA THR A 103 -12.24 -2.51 12.63
C THR A 103 -11.36 -1.59 13.48
N GLY A 104 -10.53 -0.77 12.85
CA GLY A 104 -9.62 0.15 13.55
C GLY A 104 -8.52 -0.53 14.37
N ARG A 105 -8.31 -1.84 14.20
CA ARG A 105 -7.30 -2.61 14.93
C ARG A 105 -5.89 -2.07 14.76
N PHE A 106 -5.60 -1.46 13.61
CA PHE A 106 -4.28 -0.98 13.22
C PHE A 106 -4.15 0.55 13.28
N ARG A 107 -5.12 1.24 13.91
CA ARG A 107 -5.14 2.69 14.05
C ARG A 107 -3.90 3.26 14.72
N ASP A 108 -3.47 2.63 15.82
CA ASP A 108 -2.39 3.14 16.68
C ASP A 108 -1.04 2.44 16.39
N GLY A 109 -0.92 1.86 15.20
CA GLY A 109 0.17 0.95 14.86
C GLY A 109 -0.16 -0.51 15.17
N TYR A 110 0.78 -1.39 14.88
CA TYR A 110 0.61 -2.83 14.99
C TYR A 110 1.96 -3.54 15.05
N THR A 111 1.94 -4.75 15.60
CA THR A 111 3.08 -5.67 15.66
C THR A 111 2.95 -6.79 14.61
N GLU A 112 4.05 -7.50 14.36
CA GLU A 112 4.08 -8.67 13.46
C GLU A 112 3.01 -9.72 13.85
N GLN A 113 2.85 -9.96 15.15
CA GLN A 113 1.89 -10.92 15.67
C GLN A 113 0.44 -10.50 15.46
N GLU A 114 0.15 -9.21 15.55
CA GLU A 114 -1.19 -8.68 15.31
C GLU A 114 -1.55 -8.73 13.83
N VAL A 115 -0.58 -8.49 12.95
CA VAL A 115 -0.70 -8.71 11.50
C VAL A 115 -1.02 -10.17 11.23
N ASN A 116 -0.23 -11.12 11.74
CA ASN A 116 -0.46 -12.54 11.50
C ASN A 116 -1.84 -12.98 11.97
N THR A 117 -2.27 -12.51 13.14
CA THR A 117 -3.59 -12.85 13.68
C THR A 117 -4.71 -12.32 12.80
N ALA A 118 -4.65 -11.03 12.40
CA ALA A 118 -5.69 -10.42 11.59
C ALA A 118 -5.75 -11.03 10.19
N PHE A 119 -4.60 -11.22 9.55
CA PHE A 119 -4.52 -11.72 8.18
C PHE A 119 -4.84 -13.21 8.10
N ALA A 120 -4.57 -14.00 9.14
CA ALA A 120 -5.06 -15.38 9.23
C ALA A 120 -6.60 -15.44 9.29
N VAL A 121 -7.23 -14.56 10.07
CA VAL A 121 -8.71 -14.48 10.15
C VAL A 121 -9.31 -14.08 8.79
N LEU A 122 -8.78 -13.03 8.17
CA LEU A 122 -9.25 -12.56 6.86
C LEU A 122 -8.99 -13.58 5.76
N GLY A 123 -7.84 -14.24 5.77
CA GLY A 123 -7.49 -15.28 4.81
C GLY A 123 -8.34 -16.53 4.96
N ALA A 124 -8.70 -16.92 6.19
CA ALA A 124 -9.63 -18.02 6.42
C ALA A 124 -11.05 -17.70 5.89
N ALA A 125 -11.50 -16.45 6.01
CA ALA A 125 -12.82 -16.03 5.55
C ALA A 125 -12.91 -15.82 4.03
N THR A 126 -11.85 -15.31 3.41
CA THR A 126 -11.88 -14.87 2.00
C THR A 126 -11.09 -15.78 1.05
N GLY A 127 -10.22 -16.63 1.59
CA GLY A 127 -9.24 -17.39 0.80
C GLY A 127 -8.11 -16.53 0.22
N LEU A 128 -8.05 -15.23 0.51
CA LEU A 128 -6.95 -14.36 0.10
C LEU A 128 -5.73 -14.56 1.02
N ARG A 129 -4.53 -14.63 0.43
CA ARG A 129 -3.30 -14.49 1.21
C ARG A 129 -2.95 -13.01 1.28
N LEU A 130 -3.15 -12.39 2.44
CA LEU A 130 -2.70 -11.03 2.71
C LEU A 130 -1.32 -11.06 3.34
N VAL A 131 -0.47 -10.08 3.04
CA VAL A 131 0.90 -10.00 3.58
C VAL A 131 1.26 -8.56 3.91
N CYS A 132 2.07 -8.37 4.94
CA CYS A 132 2.65 -7.10 5.35
C CYS A 132 4.13 -7.09 5.02
N VAL A 133 4.57 -6.05 4.31
CA VAL A 133 5.98 -5.83 3.98
C VAL A 133 6.47 -4.64 4.78
N TRP A 134 7.33 -4.91 5.74
CA TRP A 134 8.00 -3.93 6.59
C TRP A 134 9.25 -3.36 5.89
N GLU A 135 9.59 -2.12 6.22
CA GLU A 135 10.79 -1.49 5.69
C GLU A 135 12.07 -2.21 6.13
N TYR A 136 12.19 -2.55 7.41
CA TYR A 136 13.35 -3.27 7.92
C TYR A 136 13.01 -4.20 9.07
N ARG A 137 13.93 -5.13 9.33
CA ARG A 137 14.00 -5.89 10.57
C ARG A 137 15.37 -5.75 11.20
N ASP A 138 15.40 -5.54 12.52
CA ASP A 138 16.61 -5.55 13.33
C ASP A 138 16.50 -6.55 14.50
N ARG A 139 17.42 -6.45 15.48
CA ARG A 139 17.43 -7.32 16.67
C ARG A 139 16.21 -7.16 17.58
N PHE A 140 15.43 -6.09 17.43
CA PHE A 140 14.24 -5.80 18.22
C PHE A 140 12.92 -6.16 17.50
N GLY A 141 12.98 -6.48 16.21
CA GLY A 141 11.82 -6.89 15.41
C GLY A 141 11.71 -6.12 14.10
N CYS A 142 10.55 -6.20 13.46
CA CYS A 142 10.22 -5.38 12.30
C CYS A 142 9.93 -3.92 12.70
N GLY A 143 10.25 -2.99 11.80
CA GLY A 143 10.01 -1.57 12.01
C GLY A 143 10.12 -0.74 10.74
N GLY A 144 9.89 0.57 10.92
CA GLY A 144 9.77 1.54 9.83
C GLY A 144 8.37 1.52 9.20
N ASN A 145 8.29 2.04 7.97
CA ASN A 145 7.02 2.02 7.24
C ASN A 145 6.67 0.59 6.81
N SER A 146 5.37 0.32 6.69
CA SER A 146 4.85 -0.96 6.22
C SER A 146 3.78 -0.74 5.16
N GLN A 147 3.68 -1.71 4.25
CA GLN A 147 2.65 -1.74 3.21
C GLN A 147 2.01 -3.13 3.16
N TRP A 148 0.73 -3.19 2.81
CA TRP A 148 -0.02 -4.44 2.73
C TRP A 148 -0.33 -4.81 1.29
N PHE A 149 -0.27 -6.11 1.02
CA PHE A 149 -0.47 -6.67 -0.32
C PHE A 149 -1.31 -7.93 -0.26
N ALA A 150 -1.94 -8.26 -1.38
CA ALA A 150 -2.38 -9.62 -1.65
C ALA A 150 -1.25 -10.40 -2.35
N GLU A 151 -1.05 -11.64 -1.93
CA GLU A 151 -0.07 -12.57 -2.47
C GLU A 151 -0.78 -13.66 -3.30
N ASP A 152 -0.31 -13.92 -4.51
CA ASP A 152 -0.76 -15.06 -5.30
C ASP A 152 0.05 -16.34 -5.01
N SER A 153 -0.45 -17.49 -5.49
CA SER A 153 0.21 -18.79 -5.27
C SER A 153 1.64 -18.91 -5.83
N SER A 154 2.06 -17.99 -6.69
CA SER A 154 3.42 -17.92 -7.24
C SER A 154 4.34 -16.97 -6.45
N GLY A 155 3.81 -16.34 -5.40
CA GLY A 155 4.49 -15.31 -4.61
C GLY A 155 4.51 -13.93 -5.27
N GLY A 156 3.66 -13.71 -6.29
CA GLY A 156 3.46 -12.38 -6.87
C GLY A 156 2.66 -11.48 -5.93
N LEU A 157 3.04 -10.21 -5.87
CA LEU A 157 2.38 -9.22 -5.02
C LEU A 157 1.40 -8.35 -5.81
N TRP A 158 0.31 -8.00 -5.16
CA TRP A 158 -0.75 -7.16 -5.68
C TRP A 158 -1.09 -6.09 -4.65
N ASP A 159 -1.22 -4.84 -5.09
CA ASP A 159 -1.60 -3.73 -4.23
C ASP A 159 -2.91 -4.06 -3.52
N LEU A 160 -3.03 -3.61 -2.27
CA LEU A 160 -4.32 -3.61 -1.60
C LEU A 160 -5.17 -2.43 -2.12
N ALA A 161 -6.41 -2.72 -2.48
CA ALA A 161 -7.36 -1.76 -3.01
C ALA A 161 -8.68 -1.78 -2.22
N GLY A 162 -9.63 -0.94 -2.63
CA GLY A 162 -10.91 -0.82 -1.95
C GLY A 162 -10.77 -0.21 -0.56
N ASP A 163 -11.60 -0.68 0.37
CA ASP A 163 -11.73 -0.08 1.71
C ASP A 163 -11.10 -0.94 2.83
N LEU A 164 -10.37 -2.02 2.50
CA LEU A 164 -9.81 -2.91 3.53
C LEU A 164 -8.82 -2.17 4.43
N ASP A 165 -7.93 -1.39 3.83
CA ASP A 165 -6.92 -0.61 4.58
C ASP A 165 -7.58 0.37 5.54
N ALA A 166 -8.44 1.24 4.97
CA ALA A 166 -9.21 2.24 5.69
C ALA A 166 -10.11 1.63 6.78
N TRP A 167 -10.61 0.40 6.61
CA TRP A 167 -11.37 -0.30 7.64
C TRP A 167 -10.50 -0.80 8.79
N LEU A 168 -9.34 -1.38 8.49
CA LEU A 168 -8.39 -1.86 9.49
C LEU A 168 -7.77 -0.71 10.30
N THR A 169 -7.58 0.47 9.71
CA THR A 169 -7.16 1.70 10.39
C THR A 169 -8.33 2.46 11.03
N GLY A 170 -9.55 2.09 10.68
CA GLY A 170 -10.79 2.57 11.30
C GLY A 170 -11.29 3.90 10.75
N GLU A 171 -10.80 4.31 9.59
CA GLU A 171 -11.33 5.40 8.76
C GLU A 171 -12.67 5.04 8.11
N ARG A 172 -12.90 3.74 7.87
CA ARG A 172 -14.16 3.19 7.34
C ARG A 172 -14.77 2.21 8.34
N SER A 173 -16.10 2.12 8.33
CA SER A 173 -16.87 1.19 9.17
C SER A 173 -17.04 -0.20 8.55
N HIS A 174 -16.75 -0.36 7.24
CA HIS A 174 -16.86 -1.63 6.52
C HIS A 174 -15.70 -1.74 5.52
N PRO A 175 -15.13 -2.94 5.30
CA PRO A 175 -14.01 -3.11 4.39
C PRO A 175 -14.39 -3.15 2.89
N GLY A 176 -15.65 -2.88 2.54
CA GLY A 176 -16.20 -3.25 1.23
C GLY A 176 -16.20 -4.77 0.96
N PRO A 177 -16.57 -5.19 -0.26
CA PRO A 177 -16.57 -6.60 -0.65
C PRO A 177 -15.13 -7.12 -0.84
N ALA A 178 -14.87 -8.38 -0.50
CA ALA A 178 -13.52 -8.97 -0.67
C ALA A 178 -13.04 -8.91 -2.13
N GLY A 179 -14.00 -8.93 -3.07
CA GLY A 179 -13.86 -8.63 -4.50
C GLY A 179 -12.92 -7.47 -4.83
N SER A 180 -13.07 -6.38 -4.09
CA SER A 180 -12.42 -5.10 -4.39
C SER A 180 -11.04 -4.95 -3.76
N TRP A 181 -10.62 -5.87 -2.89
CA TRP A 181 -9.39 -5.71 -2.11
C TRP A 181 -8.11 -5.91 -2.89
N VAL A 182 -8.18 -6.60 -4.03
CA VAL A 182 -7.00 -6.86 -4.86
C VAL A 182 -6.93 -5.80 -5.95
N GLY A 183 -5.86 -5.00 -5.92
CA GLY A 183 -5.62 -3.90 -6.84
C GLY A 183 -4.83 -4.32 -8.07
N ARG A 184 -3.79 -3.54 -8.36
CA ARG A 184 -2.89 -3.76 -9.51
C ARG A 184 -1.78 -4.72 -9.12
N THR A 185 -1.20 -5.39 -10.11
CA THR A 185 0.00 -6.19 -9.88
C THR A 185 1.19 -5.28 -9.57
N VAL A 186 2.02 -5.72 -8.65
CA VAL A 186 3.27 -5.07 -8.27
C VAL A 186 4.41 -5.84 -8.94
N ALA A 187 5.41 -5.12 -9.45
CA ALA A 187 6.56 -5.76 -10.12
C ALA A 187 7.37 -6.68 -9.20
N HIS A 188 7.26 -6.48 -7.88
CA HIS A 188 7.99 -7.23 -6.86
C HIS A 188 7.31 -8.55 -6.51
N ARG A 189 8.13 -9.49 -6.03
CA ARG A 189 7.69 -10.80 -5.55
C ARG A 189 8.28 -11.05 -4.18
N VAL A 190 7.61 -11.89 -3.38
CA VAL A 190 8.05 -12.20 -2.02
C VAL A 190 9.45 -12.79 -1.94
N GLN A 191 9.92 -13.48 -2.99
CA GLN A 191 11.26 -14.08 -3.02
C GLN A 191 12.39 -13.04 -3.10
N ALA A 192 12.09 -11.79 -3.45
CA ALA A 192 13.06 -10.70 -3.46
C ALA A 192 13.18 -9.98 -2.11
N LEU A 193 12.35 -10.35 -1.12
CA LEU A 193 12.33 -9.73 0.21
C LEU A 193 13.43 -10.35 1.09
N ALA A 194 14.02 -9.53 1.96
CA ALA A 194 15.21 -9.89 2.72
C ALA A 194 14.93 -10.88 3.86
N TRP A 195 13.70 -10.92 4.36
CA TRP A 195 13.30 -11.79 5.46
C TRP A 195 11.81 -12.08 5.43
N THR A 196 11.43 -13.20 6.04
CA THR A 196 10.03 -13.58 6.31
C THR A 196 9.92 -14.29 7.66
N ASP A 197 8.78 -14.15 8.33
CA ASP A 197 8.42 -14.98 9.49
C ASP A 197 7.84 -16.35 9.09
N GLY A 198 7.64 -16.61 7.79
CA GLY A 198 6.99 -17.81 7.26
C GLY A 198 5.46 -17.73 7.26
N GLU A 199 4.88 -16.64 7.75
CA GLU A 199 3.45 -16.39 7.82
C GLU A 199 3.08 -15.17 6.95
N HIS A 200 2.69 -14.05 7.55
CA HIS A 200 2.20 -12.89 6.81
C HIS A 200 3.18 -11.72 6.79
N ASN A 201 4.33 -11.82 7.46
CA ASN A 201 5.29 -10.72 7.53
C ASN A 201 6.54 -10.98 6.66
N TYR A 202 6.94 -9.94 5.95
CA TYR A 202 8.18 -9.88 5.19
C TYR A 202 8.89 -8.56 5.44
N THR A 203 10.20 -8.48 5.19
CA THR A 203 10.91 -7.19 5.22
C THR A 203 11.70 -6.91 3.95
N GLN A 204 11.84 -5.63 3.61
CA GLN A 204 12.67 -5.18 2.49
C GLN A 204 14.16 -5.26 2.84
N LEU A 205 14.51 -4.88 4.06
CA LEU A 205 15.88 -4.83 4.54
C LEU A 205 16.07 -5.68 5.79
N SER A 206 17.26 -6.24 5.93
CA SER A 206 17.74 -6.83 7.18
C SER A 206 18.89 -5.97 7.72
N ARG A 207 18.71 -5.44 8.93
CA ARG A 207 19.70 -4.62 9.64
C ARG A 207 20.18 -5.43 10.84
N LEU A 208 21.29 -6.14 10.68
CA LEU A 208 21.94 -6.90 11.75
C LEU A 208 22.65 -5.96 12.74
#